data_AF-A0A9X8YMN2-F1
#
_entry.id   AF-A0A9X8YMN2-F1
#
_cell.length_a   1.000
_cell.length_b   1.000
_cell.length_c   1.000
_cell.angle_alpha   90.00
_cell.angle_beta   90.00
_cell.angle_gamma   90.00
#
_symmetry.space_group_name_H-M   'P 1'
#
loop_
_entity.id
_entity.type
_entity.pdbx_description
1 polymer ?
#
loop_
_entity_poly.entity_id
_entity_poly.type
_entity_poly.pdbx_seq_one_letter_code
_entity_poly.pdbx_strand_id
1 'polypeptide(L)' 'GILGAGVLGQSVARKLTEFGFRVRCWSRSAKQIDGVQSFAGEAQRAAFLDGVKLLINLLPNTPETVGILNR' A
#
# COMPACT_ATOMS: atom_id res chain seq x y z
N GLY A 1 4.95 -4.01 -1.49
CA GLY A 1 3.57 -3.64 -1.13
C GLY A 1 3.64 -2.41 -0.26
N ILE A 2 2.80 -1.41 -0.52
CA ILE A 2 2.82 -0.14 0.20
C ILE A 2 1.51 0.02 0.97
N LEU A 3 1.58 0.07 2.30
CA LEU A 3 0.47 0.45 3.16
C LEU A 3 0.42 1.98 3.21
N GLY A 4 -0.68 2.56 2.75
CA GLY A 4 -0.84 4.01 2.66
C GLY A 4 -0.42 4.55 1.29
N ALA A 5 -1.40 5.01 0.52
CA ALA A 5 -1.23 5.60 -0.81
C ALA A 5 -1.61 7.10 -0.84
N GLY A 6 -1.23 7.82 0.23
CA GLY A 6 -1.24 9.28 0.28
C GLY A 6 -0.09 9.90 -0.52
N VAL A 7 0.29 11.14 -0.21
CA VAL A 7 1.34 11.88 -0.92
C VAL A 7 2.67 11.10 -0.94
N LEU A 8 3.17 10.68 0.23
CA LEU A 8 4.43 9.92 0.31
C LEU A 8 4.32 8.55 -0.36
N GLY A 9 3.22 7.84 -0.13
CA GLY A 9 2.98 6.53 -0.71
C GLY A 9 2.98 6.53 -2.24
N GLN A 10 2.39 7.56 -2.86
CA GLN A 10 2.38 7.71 -4.32
C GLN A 10 3.78 7.98 -4.87
N SER A 11 4.56 8.85 -4.23
CA SER A 11 5.94 9.13 -4.66
C SER A 11 6.82 7.88 -4.61
N VAL A 12 6.72 7.09 -3.52
CA VAL A 12 7.44 5.82 -3.40
C VAL A 12 6.96 4.81 -4.44
N ALA A 13 5.64 4.71 -4.66
CA ALA A 13 5.09 3.77 -5.62
C ALA A 13 5.58 4.05 -7.05
N ARG A 14 5.53 5.31 -7.49
CA ARG A 14 6.00 5.72 -8.82
C ARG A 14 7.48 5.41 -9.02
N LYS A 15 8.33 5.74 -8.04
CA LYS A 15 9.77 5.47 -8.14
C LYS A 15 10.09 3.97 -8.21
N LEU A 16 9.37 3.13 -7.46
CA LEU A 16 9.55 1.69 -7.54
C LEU A 16 9.07 1.11 -8.88
N THR A 17 7.99 1.64 -9.44
CA THR A 17 7.52 1.27 -10.78
C THR A 17 8.55 1.65 -11.85
N GLU A 18 9.19 2.83 -11.76
CA GLU A 18 10.27 3.25 -12.67
C GLU A 18 11.49 2.32 -12.62
N PHE A 19 11.76 1.70 -11.47
CA PHE A 19 12.81 0.69 -11.33
C PHE A 19 12.40 -0.71 -11.80
N GLY A 20 11.21 -0.87 -12.38
CA GLY A 20 10.72 -2.13 -12.93
C GLY A 20 10.16 -3.10 -11.89
N PHE A 21 9.92 -2.65 -10.64
CA PHE A 21 9.28 -3.49 -9.64
C PHE A 21 7.78 -3.63 -9.90
N ARG A 22 7.23 -4.81 -9.59
CA ARG A 22 5.77 -4.97 -9.49
C ARG A 22 5.28 -4.32 -8.19
N VAL A 23 4.58 -3.20 -8.31
CA VAL A 23 4.10 -2.43 -7.15
C VAL A 23 2.60 -2.67 -6.93
N ARG A 24 2.24 -2.76 -5.65
CA ARG A 24 0.85 -2.76 -5.18
C ARG A 24 0.72 -1.89 -3.94
N CYS A 25 -0.43 -1.26 -3.76
CA CYS A 25 -0.71 -0.43 -2.60
C CYS A 25 -2.05 -0.79 -1.95
N TRP A 26 -2.17 -0.47 -0.66
CA TRP A 26 -3.42 -0.53 0.08
C TRP A 26 -3.73 0.82 0.71
N SER A 27 -5.00 1.24 0.63
CA SER A 27 -5.50 2.44 1.29
C SER A 27 -6.98 2.29 1.65
N ARG A 28 -7.51 3.21 2.46
CA ARG A 28 -8.94 3.23 2.83
C ARG A 28 -9.85 3.41 1.62
N SER A 29 -9.47 4.24 0.66
CA SER A 29 -10.17 4.46 -0.60
C SER A 29 -9.32 3.98 -1.78
N ALA A 30 -9.98 3.64 -2.89
CA ALA A 30 -9.31 3.26 -4.13
C ALA A 30 -8.41 4.39 -4.65
N LYS A 31 -7.31 3.99 -5.30
CA LYS A 31 -6.35 4.90 -5.94
C LYS A 31 -6.12 4.48 -7.38
N GLN A 32 -5.86 5.47 -8.22
CA GLN A 32 -5.38 5.27 -9.58
C GLN A 32 -3.96 5.80 -9.64
N ILE A 33 -3.01 4.89 -9.79
CA ILE A 33 -1.58 5.19 -9.91
C ILE A 33 -1.05 4.27 -11.01
N ASP A 34 -0.48 4.84 -12.05
CA ASP A 34 -0.02 4.08 -13.21
C ASP A 34 1.02 3.03 -12.82
N GLY A 35 0.84 1.81 -13.32
CA GLY A 35 1.70 0.66 -13.02
C GLY A 35 1.58 0.11 -11.60
N VAL A 36 0.61 0.56 -10.79
CA VAL A 36 0.41 0.10 -9.40
C VAL A 36 -0.96 -0.56 -9.26
N GLN A 37 -0.98 -1.80 -8.75
CA GLN A 37 -2.23 -2.46 -8.37
C GLN A 37 -2.78 -1.87 -7.07
N SER A 38 -3.98 -1.30 -7.11
CA SER A 38 -4.63 -0.69 -5.94
C SER A 38 -5.58 -1.68 -5.26
N PHE A 39 -5.44 -1.78 -3.93
CA PHE A 39 -6.37 -2.46 -3.03
C PHE A 39 -6.99 -1.42 -2.09
N ALA A 40 -8.29 -1.54 -1.84
CA ALA A 40 -9.05 -0.55 -1.10
C ALA A 40 -9.93 -1.17 -0.02
N GLY A 41 -9.87 -0.56 1.17
CA GLY A 41 -10.70 -0.95 2.31
C GLY A 41 -10.27 -2.26 2.97
N GLU A 42 -10.86 -2.54 4.13
CA GLU A 42 -10.45 -3.68 4.97
C GLU A 42 -10.71 -5.03 4.30
N ALA A 43 -11.81 -5.15 3.54
CA ALA A 43 -12.17 -6.37 2.83
C ALA A 43 -11.09 -6.86 1.84
N GLN A 44 -10.25 -5.95 1.33
CA GLN A 44 -9.19 -6.27 0.38
C GLN A 44 -7.80 -6.36 1.04
N ARG A 45 -7.68 -6.15 2.36
CA ARG A 45 -6.39 -6.12 3.06
C ARG A 45 -5.68 -7.48 3.00
N ALA A 46 -6.41 -8.58 3.18
CA ALA A 46 -5.84 -9.93 3.09
C ALA A 46 -5.27 -10.22 1.69
N ALA A 47 -6.05 -9.92 0.64
CA ALA A 47 -5.59 -10.07 -0.75
C ALA A 47 -4.40 -9.16 -1.10
N PHE A 48 -4.36 -7.95 -0.51
CA PHE A 48 -3.19 -7.08 -0.64
C PHE A 48 -1.93 -7.69 -0.03
N LEU A 49 -2.03 -8.35 1.13
CA LEU A 49 -0.88 -8.93 1.85
C LEU A 49 -0.41 -10.25 1.23
N ASP A 50 -1.29 -11.00 0.59
CA ASP A 50 -0.96 -12.31 0.02
C ASP A 50 0.21 -12.24 -0.98
N GLY A 51 1.27 -12.99 -0.73
CA GLY A 51 2.49 -12.99 -1.54
C GLY A 51 3.35 -11.71 -1.47
N VAL A 52 3.14 -10.80 -0.51
CA VAL A 52 3.99 -9.61 -0.35
C VAL A 52 5.37 -10.05 0.14
N LYS A 53 6.42 -9.73 -0.62
CA LYS A 53 7.82 -10.01 -0.25
C LYS A 53 8.50 -8.87 0.51
N LEU A 54 8.07 -7.63 0.27
CA LEU A 54 8.54 -6.42 0.92
C LEU A 54 7.35 -5.50 1.19
N LEU A 55 7.20 -5.07 2.44
CA LEU A 55 6.11 -4.22 2.90
C LEU A 55 6.66 -2.87 3.38
N ILE A 56 6.13 -1.76 2.86
CA ILE A 56 6.47 -0.39 3.25
C ILE A 56 5.25 0.20 3.96
N ASN A 57 5.41 0.67 5.20
CA ASN A 57 4.32 1.32 5.93
C ASN A 57 4.46 2.84 5.89
N LEU A 58 3.49 3.50 5.26
CA LEU A 58 3.36 4.95 5.13
C LEU A 58 1.96 5.41 5.56
N LEU A 59 1.28 4.61 6.41
CA LEU A 59 0.02 5.02 7.02
C LEU A 59 0.27 6.09 8.09
N PRO A 60 -0.64 7.08 8.24
CA PRO A 60 -0.62 7.96 9.39
C PRO A 60 -0.89 7.16 10.67
N ASN A 61 -0.36 7.62 11.80
CA ASN A 61 -0.68 7.05 13.11
C ASN A 61 -2.07 7.55 13.57
N THR A 62 -3.08 6.70 13.46
CA THR A 62 -4.47 6.97 13.88
C THR A 62 -5.02 5.76 14.65
N PRO A 63 -6.10 5.90 15.43
CA PRO A 63 -6.68 4.77 16.16
C PRO A 63 -6.97 3.54 15.28
N GLU A 64 -7.32 3.75 14.01
CA GLU A 64 -7.63 2.68 13.04
C GLU A 64 -6.37 1.97 12.49
N THR A 65 -5.18 2.56 12.62
CA THR A 65 -3.92 2.02 12.09
C THR A 65 -2.93 1.62 13.18
N VAL A 66 -3.22 1.95 14.44
CA VAL A 66 -2.45 1.47 15.59
C VAL A 66 -2.41 -0.06 15.58
N GLY A 67 -1.20 -0.62 15.67
CA GLY A 67 -1.01 -2.07 15.69
C GLY A 67 -1.37 -2.78 14.38
N ILE A 68 -1.52 -2.05 13.27
CA ILE A 68 -1.91 -2.67 11.98
C ILE A 68 -0.89 -3.71 11.49
N LEU A 69 0.38 -3.56 11.87
CA LEU A 69 1.42 -4.57 11.68
C LEU A 69 1.55 -5.37 12.98
N ASN A 70 0.82 -6.48 13.04
CA ASN A 70 0.79 -7.40 14.17
C ASN A 70 1.02 -8.85 13.69
N ARG A 71 0.90 -9.82 14.60
CA ARG A 71 1.16 -11.25 14.32
C ARG A 71 0.05 -11.88 13.49
#